data_AF-A0A165IA42-F1
#
_entry.id   AF-A0A165IA42-F1
#
_cell.length_a   1.000
_cell.length_b   1.000
_cell.length_c   1.000
_cell.angle_alpha   90.00
_cell.angle_beta   90.00
_cell.angle_gamma   90.00
#
_symmetry.space_group_name_H-M   'P 1'
#
loop_
_entity.id
_entity.type
_entity.pdbx_description
1 polymer ?
#
loop_
_entity_poly.entity_id
_entity_poly.type
_entity_poly.pdbx_seq_one_letter_code
_entity_poly.pdbx_strand_id
1 'polypeptide(L)'
;MATLFPTPAPTLPEFRSLLIEGPFHPSAPIHLMLSHVALEPFRRTLMLSPSRKDFASALINFDDEWLKIHGSEGRTCGASSRVDILYPPTRAHLALILSMLHVHDGSFYHPKTTLSVAPSLLVLYETSTLCADDSSGPTCVIV
;
A
#
# COMPACT_ATOMS: atom_id res chain seq x y z
N MET A 1 -14.40 -9.30 -3.44
CA MET A 1 -13.56 -9.56 -2.25
C MET A 1 -12.11 -9.33 -2.62
N ALA A 2 -11.28 -8.81 -1.72
CA ALA A 2 -9.87 -8.52 -2.02
C ALA A 2 -9.05 -9.82 -2.16
N THR A 3 -8.05 -9.81 -3.04
CA THR A 3 -7.17 -10.96 -3.33
C THR A 3 -5.71 -10.52 -3.33
N LEU A 4 -4.82 -11.38 -2.82
CA LEU A 4 -3.36 -11.16 -2.90
C LEU A 4 -2.77 -11.62 -4.22
N PHE A 5 -3.53 -12.37 -5.02
CA PHE A 5 -3.06 -13.03 -6.21
C PHE A 5 -4.00 -12.76 -7.39
N PRO A 6 -3.50 -12.86 -8.63
CA PRO A 6 -4.32 -12.73 -9.82
C PRO A 6 -5.37 -13.84 -9.90
N THR A 7 -6.55 -13.52 -10.41
CA THR A 7 -7.65 -14.49 -10.53
C THR A 7 -7.33 -15.61 -11.53
N PRO A 8 -7.76 -16.86 -11.28
CA PRO A 8 -8.55 -17.33 -10.13
C PRO A 8 -7.67 -17.53 -8.89
N ALA A 9 -7.99 -16.82 -7.81
CA ALA A 9 -7.24 -16.81 -6.56
C ALA A 9 -8.17 -16.88 -5.35
N PRO A 10 -7.68 -17.39 -4.20
CA PRO A 10 -8.43 -17.35 -2.97
C PRO A 10 -8.69 -15.90 -2.56
N THR A 11 -9.92 -15.62 -2.16
CA THR A 11 -10.32 -14.33 -1.61
C THR A 11 -9.96 -14.27 -0.14
N LEU A 12 -9.54 -13.09 0.32
CA LEU A 12 -9.35 -12.84 1.74
C LEU A 12 -10.72 -12.69 2.42
N PRO A 13 -10.85 -13.15 3.69
CA PRO A 13 -12.02 -12.85 4.50
C PRO A 13 -12.13 -11.34 4.74
N GLU A 14 -13.27 -10.88 5.25
CA GLU A 14 -13.42 -9.48 5.66
C GLU A 14 -12.45 -9.18 6.82
N PHE A 15 -11.71 -8.07 6.71
CA PHE A 15 -10.73 -7.66 7.71
C PHE A 15 -10.84 -6.16 8.00
N ARG A 16 -10.56 -5.78 9.25
CA ARG A 16 -10.27 -4.39 9.63
C ARG A 16 -8.77 -4.11 9.62
N SER A 17 -8.01 -5.07 10.14
CA SER A 17 -6.57 -5.14 10.11
C SER A 17 -6.16 -6.56 9.74
N LEU A 18 -5.09 -6.68 8.96
CA LEU A 18 -4.55 -7.96 8.52
C LEU A 18 -3.03 -7.87 8.54
N LEU A 19 -2.40 -8.76 9.28
CA LEU A 19 -0.95 -8.95 9.26
C LEU A 19 -0.64 -10.20 8.44
N ILE A 20 0.21 -10.04 7.43
CA ILE A 20 0.68 -11.14 6.58
C ILE A 20 2.17 -11.28 6.85
N GLU A 21 2.56 -12.43 7.37
CA GLU A 21 3.96 -12.77 7.62
C GLU A 21 4.39 -13.93 6.73
N GLY A 22 5.68 -13.94 6.36
CA GLY A 22 6.29 -14.99 5.55
C GLY A 22 6.57 -14.59 4.10
N PRO A 23 7.04 -15.54 3.29
CA PRO A 23 7.35 -15.28 1.88
C PRO A 23 6.05 -15.06 1.10
N PHE A 24 5.88 -13.86 0.55
CA PHE A 24 4.79 -13.52 -0.35
C PHE A 24 5.36 -12.98 -1.67
N HIS A 25 4.53 -12.96 -2.73
CA HIS A 25 4.95 -12.43 -4.02
C HIS A 25 5.15 -10.91 -3.95
N PRO A 26 6.23 -10.34 -4.51
CA PRO A 26 6.43 -8.89 -4.53
C PRO A 26 5.26 -8.09 -5.12
N SER A 27 4.51 -8.68 -6.04
CA SER A 27 3.30 -8.07 -6.63
C SER A 27 2.03 -8.24 -5.80
N ALA A 28 2.03 -9.08 -4.75
CA ALA A 28 0.87 -9.31 -3.90
C ALA A 28 0.21 -8.04 -3.32
N PRO A 29 0.95 -7.06 -2.77
CA PRO A 29 0.34 -5.80 -2.33
C PRO A 29 -0.33 -5.03 -3.46
N ILE A 30 0.19 -5.11 -4.69
CA ILE A 30 -0.43 -4.46 -5.86
C ILE A 30 -1.76 -5.13 -6.18
N HIS A 31 -1.78 -6.47 -6.25
CA HIS A 31 -3.01 -7.23 -6.46
C HIS A 31 -4.07 -6.95 -5.39
N LEU A 32 -3.64 -6.83 -4.12
CA LEU A 32 -4.53 -6.47 -3.01
C LEU A 32 -5.17 -5.10 -3.22
N MET A 33 -4.37 -4.09 -3.52
CA MET A 33 -4.86 -2.73 -3.73
C MET A 33 -5.77 -2.64 -4.96
N LEU A 34 -5.37 -3.25 -6.08
CA LEU A 34 -6.16 -3.25 -7.30
C LEU A 34 -7.50 -3.97 -7.12
N SER A 35 -7.49 -5.14 -6.49
CA SER A 35 -8.72 -5.91 -6.22
C SER A 35 -9.64 -5.20 -5.23
N HIS A 36 -9.09 -4.51 -4.23
CA HIS A 36 -9.86 -3.70 -3.27
C HIS A 36 -10.51 -2.49 -3.95
N VAL A 37 -9.74 -1.70 -4.70
CA VAL A 37 -10.21 -0.51 -5.42
C VAL A 37 -11.19 -0.86 -6.56
N ALA A 38 -11.07 -2.05 -7.15
CA ALA A 38 -12.02 -2.53 -8.15
C ALA A 38 -13.43 -2.74 -7.56
N LEU A 39 -13.53 -3.07 -6.26
CA LEU A 39 -14.80 -3.23 -5.55
C LEU A 39 -15.37 -1.89 -5.07
N GLU A 40 -14.51 -0.93 -4.74
CA GLU A 40 -14.88 0.38 -4.22
C GLU A 40 -14.43 1.52 -5.15
N PRO A 41 -15.16 1.82 -6.24
CA PRO A 41 -14.70 2.72 -7.30
C PRO A 41 -14.49 4.17 -6.86
N PHE A 42 -15.11 4.59 -5.74
CA PHE A 42 -15.00 5.94 -5.20
C PHE A 42 -13.93 6.09 -4.11
N ARG A 43 -13.24 5.00 -3.75
CA ARG A 43 -12.24 4.99 -2.69
C ARG A 43 -10.84 4.91 -3.27
N ARG A 44 -9.89 5.34 -2.45
CA ARG A 44 -8.45 5.28 -2.75
C ARG A 44 -7.78 4.33 -1.78
N THR A 45 -6.61 3.86 -2.16
CA THR A 45 -5.76 3.04 -1.30
C THR A 45 -4.39 3.67 -1.21
N LEU A 46 -3.78 3.56 -0.03
CA LEU A 46 -2.48 4.14 0.28
C LEU A 46 -1.53 3.02 0.68
N MET A 47 -0.37 2.96 0.06
CA MET A 47 0.71 2.06 0.45
C MET A 47 1.90 2.85 0.94
N LEU A 48 2.49 2.40 2.05
CA LEU A 48 3.76 2.89 2.55
C LEU A 48 4.82 1.80 2.35
N SER A 49 5.92 2.14 1.68
CA SER A 49 7.05 1.24 1.46
C SER A 49 8.37 1.95 1.76
N PRO A 50 9.33 1.32 2.46
CA PRO A 50 10.59 1.96 2.84
C PRO A 50 11.43 2.45 1.65
N SER A 51 11.43 1.69 0.55
CA SER A 51 12.34 1.92 -0.58
C SER A 51 11.63 1.69 -1.91
N ARG A 52 11.54 2.77 -2.69
CA ARG A 52 11.05 2.70 -4.07
C ARG A 52 11.94 1.83 -4.94
N LYS A 53 13.25 1.90 -4.74
CA LYS A 53 14.24 1.19 -5.57
C LYS A 53 14.10 -0.31 -5.36
N ASP A 54 14.05 -0.74 -4.11
CA ASP A 54 14.02 -2.16 -3.77
C ASP A 54 12.68 -2.76 -4.19
N PHE A 55 11.57 -2.08 -3.88
CA PHE A 55 10.25 -2.50 -4.34
C PHE A 55 10.15 -2.59 -5.88
N ALA A 56 10.61 -1.57 -6.61
CA ALA A 56 10.60 -1.60 -8.06
C ALA A 56 11.47 -2.72 -8.63
N SER A 57 12.67 -2.94 -8.07
CA SER A 57 13.54 -4.02 -8.50
C SER A 57 12.94 -5.41 -8.22
N ALA A 58 12.28 -5.59 -7.08
CA ALA A 58 11.60 -6.83 -6.72
C ALA A 58 10.46 -7.13 -7.70
N LEU A 59 9.68 -6.12 -8.12
CA LEU A 59 8.64 -6.27 -9.14
C LEU A 59 9.21 -6.62 -10.52
N ILE A 60 10.28 -5.94 -10.94
CA ILE A 60 10.96 -6.21 -12.22
C ILE A 60 11.51 -7.64 -12.24
N ASN A 61 12.15 -8.07 -11.14
CA ASN A 61 12.74 -9.41 -11.03
C ASN A 61 11.69 -10.51 -10.94
N PHE A 62 10.53 -10.24 -10.31
CA PHE A 62 9.43 -11.20 -10.21
C PHE A 62 8.69 -11.38 -11.55
N ASP A 63 8.69 -10.35 -12.39
CA ASP A 63 8.21 -10.40 -13.77
C ASP A 63 6.76 -10.90 -13.91
N ASP A 64 5.84 -10.27 -13.17
CA ASP A 64 4.44 -10.71 -13.08
C ASP A 64 3.71 -10.64 -14.44
N GLU A 65 3.46 -11.80 -15.03
CA GLU A 65 2.72 -11.96 -16.29
C GLU A 65 1.32 -11.33 -16.24
N TRP A 66 0.62 -11.39 -15.11
CA TRP A 66 -0.72 -10.82 -15.02
C TRP A 66 -0.68 -9.31 -15.17
N LEU A 67 0.29 -8.64 -14.52
CA LEU A 67 0.46 -7.19 -14.62
C LEU A 67 0.90 -6.76 -16.02
N LYS A 68 1.68 -7.57 -16.74
CA LYS A 68 2.01 -7.28 -18.15
C LYS A 68 0.77 -7.32 -19.05
N ILE A 69 -0.04 -8.37 -18.89
CA ILE A 69 -1.22 -8.59 -19.73
C ILE A 69 -2.31 -7.56 -19.41
N HIS A 70 -2.64 -7.40 -18.13
CA HIS A 70 -3.82 -6.62 -17.70
C HIS A 70 -3.47 -5.21 -17.24
N GLY A 71 -2.19 -4.87 -17.04
CA GLY A 71 -1.78 -3.55 -16.55
C GLY A 71 -2.12 -2.41 -17.50
N SER A 72 -2.21 -2.70 -18.80
CA SER A 72 -2.61 -1.74 -19.85
C SER A 72 -4.12 -1.64 -20.05
N GLU A 73 -4.92 -2.49 -19.39
CA GLU A 73 -6.37 -2.43 -19.51
C GLU A 73 -6.93 -1.19 -18.82
N GLY A 74 -7.94 -0.56 -19.42
CA GLY A 74 -8.57 0.64 -18.87
C GLY A 74 -9.14 0.44 -17.46
N ARG A 75 -9.59 -0.78 -17.12
CA ARG A 75 -10.07 -1.11 -15.76
C ARG A 75 -8.93 -1.09 -14.74
N THR A 76 -7.80 -1.73 -15.07
CA THR A 76 -6.61 -1.78 -14.21
C THR A 76 -5.94 -0.43 -14.11
N CYS A 77 -5.80 0.30 -15.21
CA CYS A 77 -5.32 1.69 -15.23
C CYS A 77 -6.22 2.62 -14.41
N GLY A 78 -7.54 2.44 -14.52
CA GLY A 78 -8.50 3.17 -13.71
C GLY A 78 -8.30 2.87 -12.23
N ALA A 79 -8.17 1.61 -11.85
CA ALA A 79 -7.90 1.20 -10.47
C ALA A 79 -6.56 1.73 -9.96
N SER A 80 -5.48 1.61 -10.74
CA SER A 80 -4.13 2.06 -10.36
C SER A 80 -4.04 3.58 -10.17
N SER A 81 -4.83 4.37 -10.90
CA SER A 81 -4.91 5.83 -10.71
C SER A 81 -5.44 6.26 -9.32
N ARG A 82 -6.04 5.32 -8.57
CA ARG A 82 -6.55 5.53 -7.21
C ARG A 82 -5.69 4.82 -6.15
N VAL A 83 -4.54 4.29 -6.55
CA VAL A 83 -3.53 3.72 -5.66
C VAL A 83 -2.41 4.74 -5.53
N ASP A 84 -2.18 5.19 -4.30
CA ASP A 84 -1.09 6.11 -3.98
C ASP A 84 -0.01 5.33 -3.20
N ILE A 85 1.25 5.45 -3.60
CA ILE A 85 2.38 4.81 -2.92
C ILE A 85 3.35 5.88 -2.43
N LEU A 86 3.57 5.92 -1.12
CA LEU A 86 4.54 6.81 -0.48
C LEU A 86 5.75 6.01 -0.02
N TYR A 87 6.92 6.65 -0.11
CA TYR A 87 8.19 6.01 0.19
C TYR A 87 8.94 6.71 1.33
N PRO A 88 8.56 6.51 2.61
CA PRO A 88 9.29 7.09 3.73
C PRO A 88 10.68 6.45 3.87
N PRO A 89 11.77 7.21 3.73
CA PRO A 89 13.13 6.65 3.76
C PRO A 89 13.63 6.32 5.17
N THR A 90 13.02 6.89 6.23
CA THR A 90 13.41 6.62 7.62
C THR A 90 12.20 6.42 8.51
N ARG A 91 12.40 5.80 9.69
CA ARG A 91 11.36 5.62 10.71
C ARG A 91 10.70 6.93 11.12
N ALA A 92 11.46 8.01 11.23
CA ALA A 92 10.93 9.34 11.56
C ALA A 92 9.96 9.84 10.48
N HIS A 93 10.27 9.61 9.19
CA HIS A 93 9.36 9.95 8.10
C HIS A 93 8.09 9.10 8.13
N LEU A 94 8.22 7.79 8.42
CA LEU A 94 7.04 6.92 8.56
C LEU A 94 6.14 7.41 9.70
N ALA A 95 6.71 7.66 10.89
CA ALA A 95 5.96 8.16 12.05
C ALA A 95 5.32 9.53 11.77
N LEU A 96 6.02 10.41 11.06
CA LEU A 96 5.48 11.69 10.64
C LEU A 96 4.29 11.51 9.69
N ILE A 97 4.41 10.66 8.66
CA ILE A 97 3.30 10.38 7.74
C ILE A 97 2.10 9.81 8.50
N LEU A 98 2.32 8.82 9.36
CA LEU A 98 1.25 8.21 10.16
C LEU A 98 0.57 9.21 11.10
N SER A 99 1.32 10.12 11.73
CA SER A 99 0.72 11.18 12.57
C SER A 99 -0.02 12.25 11.77
N MET A 100 0.34 12.45 10.49
CA MET A 100 -0.39 13.33 9.58
C MET A 100 -1.65 12.69 9.00
N LEU A 101 -1.83 11.36 9.10
CA LEU A 101 -3.06 10.69 8.69
C LEU A 101 -4.16 10.91 9.73
N HIS A 102 -4.88 12.02 9.59
CA HIS A 102 -6.09 12.29 10.36
C HIS A 102 -7.19 12.82 9.44
N VAL A 103 -8.44 12.57 9.82
CA VAL A 103 -9.59 13.16 9.14
C VAL A 103 -9.61 14.64 9.49
N HIS A 104 -9.61 15.50 8.47
CA HIS A 104 -9.65 16.94 8.66
C HIS A 104 -11.09 17.43 8.52
N ASP A 105 -11.66 17.98 9.60
CA ASP A 105 -13.03 18.52 9.63
C ASP A 105 -13.09 20.03 9.29
N GLY A 106 -11.97 20.63 8.84
CA GLY A 106 -11.76 22.08 8.72
C GLY A 106 -11.64 22.65 7.30
N SER A 107 -11.78 23.97 7.20
CA SER A 107 -11.93 24.78 5.96
C SER A 107 -10.67 25.02 5.11
N PHE A 108 -9.49 24.58 5.56
CA PHE A 108 -8.23 24.80 4.86
C PHE A 108 -7.70 23.53 4.21
N TYR A 109 -8.04 23.35 2.93
CA TYR A 109 -7.53 22.28 2.08
C TYR A 109 -6.25 22.77 1.39
N HIS A 110 -5.11 22.17 1.73
CA HIS A 110 -3.90 22.36 0.93
C HIS A 110 -3.71 21.13 0.03
N PRO A 111 -3.87 21.26 -1.30
CA PRO A 111 -4.00 20.12 -2.22
C PRO A 111 -2.75 19.22 -2.29
N LYS A 112 -1.61 19.69 -1.76
CA LYS A 112 -0.37 18.89 -1.68
C LYS A 112 -0.26 18.03 -0.43
N THR A 113 -1.06 18.29 0.60
CA THR A 113 -0.96 17.63 1.91
C THR A 113 -2.26 16.97 2.36
N THR A 114 -3.39 17.31 1.72
CA THR A 114 -4.69 16.69 1.97
C THR A 114 -5.10 15.81 0.79
N LEU A 115 -5.39 14.54 1.05
CA LEU A 115 -6.05 13.68 0.07
C LEU A 115 -7.49 14.14 -0.14
N SER A 116 -7.97 14.12 -1.39
CA SER A 116 -9.34 14.52 -1.73
C SER A 116 -10.41 13.58 -1.16
N VAL A 117 -10.02 12.34 -0.85
CA VAL A 117 -10.87 11.29 -0.32
C VAL A 117 -10.06 10.48 0.69
N ALA A 118 -10.65 10.16 1.84
CA ALA A 118 -10.03 9.29 2.82
C ALA A 118 -9.81 7.88 2.22
N PRO A 119 -8.59 7.32 2.33
CA PRO A 119 -8.30 5.99 1.80
C PRO A 119 -9.11 4.93 2.55
N SER A 120 -9.63 3.91 1.85
CA SER A 120 -10.34 2.80 2.48
C SER A 120 -9.42 1.64 2.87
N LEU A 121 -8.19 1.62 2.37
CA LEU A 121 -7.16 0.64 2.74
C LEU A 121 -5.80 1.34 2.88
N LEU A 122 -5.12 1.05 3.98
CA LEU A 122 -3.73 1.41 4.23
C LEU A 122 -2.89 0.13 4.23
N VAL A 123 -1.90 0.05 3.35
CA VAL A 123 -0.97 -1.09 3.22
C VAL A 123 0.40 -0.66 3.73
N LEU A 124 0.91 -1.38 4.73
CA LEU A 124 2.25 -1.19 5.25
C LEU A 124 3.15 -2.31 4.73
N TYR A 125 4.09 -1.98 3.85
CA TYR A 125 4.96 -2.95 3.18
C TYR A 125 6.36 -2.94 3.76
N GLU A 126 6.86 -4.10 4.18
CA GLU A 126 8.24 -4.30 4.68
C GLU A 126 8.70 -3.28 5.73
N THR A 127 7.80 -2.85 6.63
CA THR A 127 8.12 -1.89 7.70
C THR A 127 9.16 -2.40 8.69
N SER A 128 9.39 -3.71 8.75
CA SER A 128 10.45 -4.33 9.54
C SER A 128 11.84 -3.80 9.18
N THR A 129 12.09 -3.48 7.92
CA THR A 129 13.37 -2.90 7.46
C THR A 129 13.64 -1.53 8.10
N LEU A 130 12.60 -0.73 8.33
CA LEU A 130 12.70 0.57 9.00
C LEU A 130 12.93 0.45 10.52
N CYS A 131 12.65 -0.72 11.09
CA CYS A 131 12.85 -0.99 12.50
C CYS A 131 14.22 -1.64 12.80
N ALA A 132 14.91 -2.16 11.79
CA ALA A 132 16.15 -2.94 11.97
C ALA A 132 17.41 -2.09 12.24
N ASP A 133 17.36 -0.78 11.95
CA ASP A 133 18.54 0.10 12.03
C ASP A 133 18.87 0.61 13.45
N ASP A 134 18.00 0.42 14.45
CA ASP A 134 18.20 0.96 15.81
C ASP A 134 18.47 -0.13 16.86
N SER A 135 19.74 -0.42 17.15
CA SER A 135 20.16 -1.26 18.27
C SER A 135 20.11 -0.56 19.65
N SER A 136 19.33 0.53 19.82
CA SER A 136 19.24 1.25 21.12
C SER A 136 18.00 2.12 21.36
N GLY A 137 16.88 1.90 20.66
CA GLY A 137 15.66 2.72 20.78
C GLY A 137 14.37 1.91 20.99
N PRO A 138 13.26 2.56 21.43
CA PRO A 138 12.07 1.88 21.92
C PRO A 138 11.45 0.98 20.85
N THR A 139 11.05 -0.21 21.31
CA THR A 139 10.44 -1.32 20.57
C THR A 139 9.51 -0.82 19.47
N CYS A 140 9.76 -1.25 18.24
CA CYS A 140 8.93 -0.92 17.08
C CYS A 140 7.60 -1.67 17.20
N VAL A 141 6.67 -1.14 17.99
CA VAL A 141 5.30 -1.65 18.05
C VAL A 141 4.45 -0.77 17.13
N ILE A 142 4.15 -1.29 15.93
CA ILE A 142 3.13 -0.71 15.07
C ILE A 142 1.81 -1.31 15.56
N VAL A 143 1.08 -0.56 16.39
CA VAL A 143 -0.24 -0.93 16.92
C VAL A 143 -1.32 -0.63 15.88
#